data_AF-A0A2L2Z3Q8-F1
#
_entry.id   AF-A0A2L2Z3Q8-F1
#
_cell.length_a   1.000
_cell.length_b   1.000
_cell.length_c   1.000
_cell.angle_alpha   90.00
_cell.angle_beta   90.00
_cell.angle_gamma   90.00
#
_symmetry.space_group_name_H-M   'P 1'
#
loop_
_entity.id
_entity.type
_entity.pdbx_description
1 polymer ?
#
loop_
_entity_poly.entity_id
_entity_poly.type
_entity_poly.pdbx_seq_one_letter_code
_entity_poly.pdbx_strand_id
1 'polypeptide(L)'
;LIMKMRPKDLRKRLMVKFKNEEGLDYGGVAREWLYLLSHEMLNPYYGLFQYTRDDIYTLQINHDSSVNPEHLSYFHFVGRIIGLAVFHGHYIDGGFTLP
;
A
#
# COMPACT_ATOMS: atom_id res chain seq x y z
N LEU A 1 0.73 -2.96 13.08
CA LEU A 1 1.38 -1.79 13.71
C LEU A 1 0.88 -0.47 13.11
N ILE A 2 0.98 -0.28 11.77
CA ILE A 2 0.49 0.92 11.08
C ILE A 2 -0.95 1.31 11.48
N MET A 3 -1.89 0.36 11.49
CA MET A 3 -3.28 0.61 11.87
C MET A 3 -3.47 1.14 13.30
N LYS A 4 -2.56 0.84 14.22
CA LYS A 4 -2.61 1.30 15.62
C LYS A 4 -1.85 2.61 15.86
N MET A 5 -1.01 3.05 14.91
CA MET A 5 -0.25 4.30 15.04
C MET A 5 -1.18 5.50 14.91
N ARG A 6 -0.86 6.60 15.59
CA ARG A 6 -1.59 7.86 15.34
C ARG A 6 -1.04 8.53 14.07
N PRO A 7 -1.82 9.36 13.38
CA PRO A 7 -1.34 10.05 12.17
C PRO A 7 -0.02 10.81 12.37
N LYS A 8 0.16 11.46 13.53
CA LYS A 8 1.41 12.16 13.87
C LYS A 8 2.63 11.25 13.99
N ASP A 9 2.42 9.98 14.34
CA ASP A 9 3.50 9.00 14.48
C ASP A 9 3.95 8.48 13.11
N LEU A 10 3.06 8.45 12.10
CA LEU A 10 3.38 8.09 10.72
C LEU A 10 4.18 9.16 9.96
N ARG A 11 4.12 10.42 10.43
CA ARG A 11 4.88 11.54 9.87
C ARG A 11 6.33 11.61 10.35
N LYS A 12 6.69 10.80 11.35
CA LYS A 12 8.10 10.65 11.78
C LYS A 12 8.88 9.91 10.70
N ARG A 13 10.22 10.00 10.74
CA ARG A 13 11.10 9.27 9.83
C ARG A 13 10.70 7.79 9.75
N LEU A 14 10.38 7.33 8.55
CA LEU A 14 10.04 5.93 8.29
C LEU A 14 11.32 5.09 8.41
N MET A 15 11.33 4.18 9.38
CA MET A 15 12.39 3.20 9.55
C MET A 15 11.79 1.81 9.36
N VAL A 16 12.28 1.12 8.34
CA VAL A 16 11.87 -0.25 8.05
C VAL A 16 13.08 -1.17 8.27
N LYS A 17 12.81 -2.36 8.80
CA LYS A 17 13.80 -3.42 8.96
C LYS A 17 13.16 -4.74 8.58
N PHE A 18 13.68 -5.39 7.56
CA PHE A 18 13.30 -6.75 7.23
C PHE A 18 13.83 -7.71 8.29
N LYS A 19 13.03 -8.74 8.58
CA LYS A 19 13.39 -9.71 9.61
C LYS A 19 14.59 -10.53 9.11
N ASN A 20 15.63 -10.65 9.92
CA ASN A 20 16.86 -11.36 9.62
C ASN A 20 17.74 -10.74 8.51
N GLU A 21 17.53 -9.47 8.18
CA GLU A 21 18.37 -8.76 7.21
C GLU A 21 19.07 -7.55 7.85
N GLU A 22 20.32 -7.31 7.44
CA GLU A 22 21.07 -6.11 7.79
C GLU A 22 20.77 -4.99 6.79
N GLY A 23 19.83 -4.12 7.13
CA GLY A 23 19.55 -2.91 6.37
C GLY A 23 20.64 -1.85 6.60
N LEU A 24 21.65 -1.83 5.73
CA LEU A 24 22.75 -0.84 5.80
C LEU A 24 22.31 0.56 5.33
N ASP A 25 21.38 0.63 4.36
CA ASP A 25 20.77 1.87 3.89
C ASP A 25 19.27 1.92 4.22
N TYR A 26 18.92 2.70 5.23
CA TYR A 26 17.52 2.90 5.65
C TYR A 26 16.63 3.46 4.54
N GLY A 27 17.17 4.28 3.61
CA GLY A 27 16.40 4.87 2.52
C GLY A 27 16.09 3.86 1.41
N GLY A 28 17.05 2.99 1.07
CA GLY A 28 16.83 1.85 0.18
C GLY A 28 15.79 0.88 0.73
N VAL A 29 15.91 0.50 2.00
CA VAL A 29 15.00 -0.46 2.64
C VAL A 29 13.55 0.05 2.71
N ALA A 30 13.34 1.35 2.97
CA ALA A 30 11.99 1.93 2.96
C ALA A 30 11.35 1.93 1.56
N ARG A 31 12.14 2.19 0.52
CA ARG A 31 11.68 2.14 -0.89
C ARG A 31 11.32 0.72 -1.32
N GLU A 32 12.17 -0.24 -1.01
CA GLU A 32 11.92 -1.65 -1.29
C GLU A 32 10.67 -2.15 -0.56
N TRP A 33 10.51 -1.79 0.72
CA TRP A 33 9.31 -2.16 1.48
C TRP A 33 8.03 -1.60 0.87
N LEU A 34 8.02 -0.33 0.45
CA LEU A 34 6.86 0.25 -0.22
C LEU A 34 6.59 -0.41 -1.57
N TYR A 35 7.63 -0.73 -2.35
CA TYR A 35 7.52 -1.45 -3.61
C TYR A 35 6.86 -2.82 -3.42
N LEU A 36 7.39 -3.64 -2.52
CA LEU A 36 6.85 -4.97 -2.23
C LEU A 36 5.42 -4.90 -1.68
N LEU A 37 5.17 -3.98 -0.73
CA LEU A 37 3.86 -3.80 -0.15
C LEU A 37 2.83 -3.32 -1.18
N SER A 38 3.25 -2.48 -2.13
CA SER A 38 2.34 -1.96 -3.17
C SER A 38 1.82 -3.07 -4.08
N HIS A 39 2.67 -4.02 -4.47
CA HIS A 39 2.25 -5.18 -5.26
C HIS A 39 1.23 -6.04 -4.53
N GLU A 40 1.47 -6.33 -3.25
CA GLU A 40 0.57 -7.15 -2.47
C GLU A 40 -0.76 -6.43 -2.21
N MET A 41 -0.72 -5.18 -1.75
CA MET A 41 -1.94 -4.48 -1.35
C MET A 41 -2.87 -4.14 -2.53
N LEU A 42 -2.31 -4.06 -3.74
CA LEU A 42 -3.03 -3.76 -4.98
C LEU A 42 -3.35 -5.01 -5.81
N ASN A 43 -2.97 -6.19 -5.33
CA ASN A 43 -3.22 -7.45 -6.01
C ASN A 43 -4.74 -7.72 -6.12
N PRO A 44 -5.30 -7.84 -7.34
CA PRO A 44 -6.72 -8.11 -7.53
C PRO A 44 -7.20 -9.42 -6.90
N TYR A 45 -6.31 -10.40 -6.68
CA TYR A 45 -6.65 -11.67 -6.04
C TYR A 45 -7.14 -11.52 -4.60
N TYR A 46 -6.83 -10.41 -3.91
CA TYR A 46 -7.39 -10.12 -2.58
C TYR A 46 -8.83 -9.57 -2.63
N GLY A 47 -9.37 -9.35 -3.83
CA GLY A 47 -10.76 -8.91 -4.03
C GLY A 47 -11.04 -7.46 -3.65
N LEU A 48 -10.02 -6.68 -3.27
CA LEU A 48 -10.16 -5.27 -2.90
C LEU A 48 -10.26 -4.36 -4.12
N PHE A 49 -9.38 -4.59 -5.09
CA PHE A 49 -9.30 -3.85 -6.34
C PHE A 49 -9.50 -4.79 -7.52
N GLN A 50 -9.87 -4.23 -8.66
CA GLN A 50 -10.00 -4.94 -9.92
C GLN A 50 -9.45 -4.11 -11.06
N TYR A 51 -9.04 -4.75 -12.14
CA TYR A 51 -8.69 -4.06 -13.36
C TYR A 51 -9.92 -3.37 -13.95
N THR A 52 -9.69 -2.24 -14.59
CA THR A 52 -10.79 -1.45 -15.19
C THR A 52 -11.23 -2.05 -16.52
N ARG A 53 -10.27 -2.62 -17.26
CA ARG A 53 -10.46 -3.40 -18.49
C ARG A 53 -9.32 -4.41 -18.59
N ASP A 54 -9.51 -5.47 -19.37
CA ASP A 54 -8.53 -6.54 -19.53
C ASP A 54 -7.21 -6.08 -20.17
N ASP A 55 -7.25 -5.00 -20.95
CA ASP A 55 -6.13 -4.39 -21.65
C ASP A 55 -5.51 -3.19 -20.92
N ILE A 56 -6.13 -2.74 -19.81
CA ILE A 56 -5.69 -1.58 -19.04
C ILE A 56 -5.39 -2.01 -17.60
N TYR A 57 -4.10 -2.05 -17.26
CA TYR A 57 -3.59 -2.37 -15.93
C TYR A 57 -3.84 -1.28 -14.86
N THR A 58 -4.84 -0.41 -15.07
CA THR A 58 -5.28 0.55 -14.06
C THR A 58 -6.35 -0.06 -13.18
N LEU A 59 -6.20 0.14 -11.87
CA LEU A 59 -7.07 -0.42 -10.86
C LEU A 59 -8.21 0.54 -10.48
N GLN A 60 -9.34 -0.06 -10.15
CA GLN A 60 -10.48 0.58 -9.50
C GLN A 60 -10.93 -0.28 -8.30
N ILE A 61 -11.72 0.30 -7.40
CA ILE A 61 -12.31 -0.46 -6.28
C ILE A 61 -13.20 -1.56 -6.86
N ASN A 62 -13.07 -2.78 -6.33
CA ASN A 62 -13.99 -3.86 -6.65
C ASN A 62 -15.33 -3.63 -5.94
N HIS A 63 -16.42 -3.54 -6.69
CA HIS A 63 -17.78 -3.37 -6.15
C HIS A 63 -18.18 -4.55 -5.25
N ASP A 64 -17.67 -5.75 -5.55
CA ASP A 64 -17.94 -6.98 -4.80
C ASP A 64 -16.92 -7.23 -3.68
N SER A 65 -16.12 -6.22 -3.30
CA SER A 65 -15.09 -6.35 -2.26
C SER A 65 -15.63 -6.80 -0.89
N SER A 66 -16.93 -6.64 -0.63
CA SER A 66 -17.59 -7.14 0.58
C SER A 66 -17.56 -8.66 0.74
N VAL A 67 -17.15 -9.42 -0.30
CA VAL A 67 -16.81 -10.84 -0.16
C VAL A 67 -15.74 -11.06 0.91
N ASN A 68 -14.86 -10.08 1.12
CA ASN A 68 -13.97 -10.00 2.26
C ASN A 68 -14.64 -9.15 3.37
N PRO A 69 -15.03 -9.74 4.51
CA PRO A 69 -15.71 -9.00 5.58
C PRO A 69 -14.85 -7.87 6.18
N GLU A 70 -13.52 -7.96 6.05
CA GLU A 70 -12.58 -6.96 6.56
C GLU A 70 -12.20 -5.91 5.50
N HIS A 71 -12.83 -5.90 4.32
CA HIS A 71 -12.43 -5.04 3.19
C HIS A 71 -12.30 -3.55 3.55
N LEU A 72 -13.18 -3.01 4.40
CA LEU A 72 -13.10 -1.62 4.87
C LEU A 72 -11.83 -1.35 5.68
N SER A 73 -11.42 -2.30 6.53
CA SER A 73 -10.19 -2.22 7.31
C SER A 73 -8.97 -2.25 6.39
N TYR A 74 -9.01 -3.09 5.35
CA TYR A 74 -7.98 -3.14 4.32
C TYR A 74 -7.90 -1.85 3.48
N PHE A 75 -9.03 -1.29 3.03
CA PHE A 75 -9.02 0.00 2.32
C PHE A 75 -8.47 1.12 3.19
N HIS A 76 -8.82 1.14 4.48
CA HIS A 76 -8.23 2.09 5.43
C HIS A 76 -6.72 1.88 5.57
N PHE A 77 -6.25 0.64 5.62
CA PHE A 77 -4.82 0.34 5.61
C PHE A 77 -4.13 0.85 4.33
N VAL A 78 -4.68 0.54 3.15
CA VAL A 78 -4.13 0.99 1.85
C VAL A 78 -4.07 2.51 1.78
N GLY A 79 -5.14 3.22 2.16
CA GLY A 79 -5.15 4.67 2.20
C GLY A 79 -4.08 5.26 3.12
N ARG A 80 -3.80 4.61 4.26
CA ARG A 80 -2.71 5.03 5.16
C ARG A 80 -1.33 4.81 4.55
N ILE A 81 -1.12 3.72 3.80
CA ILE A 81 0.16 3.44 3.12
C ILE A 81 0.39 4.43 1.98
N ILE A 82 -0.63 4.71 1.16
CA ILE A 82 -0.55 5.72 0.09
C ILE A 82 -0.22 7.09 0.69
N GLY A 83 -0.94 7.50 1.75
CA GLY A 83 -0.66 8.76 2.44
C GLY A 83 0.75 8.82 3.04
N LEU A 84 1.26 7.71 3.56
CA LEU A 84 2.63 7.58 4.05
C LEU A 84 3.65 7.76 2.91
N ALA A 85 3.43 7.10 1.77
CA ALA A 85 4.32 7.20 0.61
C ALA A 85 4.38 8.63 0.06
N VAL A 86 3.21 9.28 -0.11
CA VAL A 86 3.14 10.69 -0.53
C VAL A 86 3.86 11.61 0.45
N PHE A 87 3.65 11.44 1.75
CA PHE A 87 4.28 12.29 2.77
C PHE A 87 5.81 12.18 2.79
N HIS A 88 6.36 10.97 2.59
CA HIS A 88 7.81 10.73 2.61
C HIS A 88 8.46 10.84 1.22
N GLY A 89 7.70 11.19 0.17
CA GLY A 89 8.24 11.36 -1.18
C GLY A 89 8.67 10.04 -1.83
N HIS A 90 7.95 8.96 -1.56
CA HIS A 90 8.19 7.65 -2.14
C HIS A 90 7.11 7.28 -3.16
N TYR A 91 7.52 6.51 -4.17
CA TYR A 91 6.61 5.96 -5.17
C TYR A 91 5.95 4.68 -4.66
N ILE A 92 4.71 4.46 -5.09
CA ILE A 92 3.96 3.21 -4.98
C ILE A 92 3.96 2.61 -6.38
N ASP A 93 4.20 1.31 -6.50
CA ASP A 93 4.09 0.63 -7.79
C ASP A 93 2.67 0.10 -7.99
N GLY A 94 1.99 0.63 -8.99
CA GLY A 94 0.57 0.40 -9.25
C GLY A 94 -0.16 1.69 -9.65
N GLY A 95 -1.10 1.55 -10.58
CA GLY A 95 -1.84 2.67 -11.14
C GLY A 95 -3.32 2.59 -10.78
N PHE A 96 -3.88 3.68 -10.27
CA PHE A 96 -5.33 3.86 -10.19
C PHE A 96 -5.85 4.51 -11.47
N THR A 97 -7.12 4.28 -11.77
CA THR A 97 -7.82 5.02 -12.84
C THR A 97 -7.96 6.50 -12.51
N LEU A 98 -7.99 7.31 -13.56
CA LEU A 98 -8.50 8.68 -13.47
C LEU A 98 -10.04 8.65 -13.40
N PRO A 99 -10.68 9.53 -12.62
CA PRO A 99 -12.14 9.63 -12.54
C PRO A 99 -12.81 9.94 -13.89
#